data_AF-A0A6G2DDA5-F1
#
_entry.id   AF-A0A6G2DDA5-F1
#
_cell.length_a   1.000
_cell.length_b   1.000
_cell.length_c   1.000
_cell.angle_alpha   90.00
_cell.angle_beta   90.00
_cell.angle_gamma   90.00
#
_symmetry.space_group_name_H-M   'P 1'
#
loop_
_entity.id
_entity.type
_entity.pdbx_description
1 polymer ?
#
loop_
_entity_poly.entity_id
_entity_poly.type
_entity_poly.pdbx_seq_one_letter_code
_entity_poly.pdbx_strand_id
1 'polypeptide(L)'
;MYQYLTYPRDGYDEGSLKKDLIYKLITIHNTESSHLKKLKSYYMGEHAILKHTRRNVNAPNYKTVANHAKDIADTATGYFMGNPIKYNNTADGDIDELLTAFDGAEIDQVDAQNALNMAIYGSAYEYIYAK
;
A
#
# COMPACT_ATOMS: atom_id res chain seq x y z
N MET A 1 3.80 19.25 7.77
CA MET A 1 5.13 19.24 7.12
C MET A 1 5.15 18.03 6.21
N TYR A 2 5.23 18.19 4.89
CA TYR A 2 5.32 17.05 3.98
C TYR A 2 6.69 16.39 4.18
N GLN A 3 6.72 15.14 4.63
CA GLN A 3 7.95 14.36 4.65
C GLN A 3 8.18 13.83 3.24
N TYR A 4 9.28 14.25 2.61
CA TYR A 4 9.74 13.64 1.37
C TYR A 4 10.33 12.27 1.71
N LEU A 5 9.52 11.24 1.51
CA LEU A 5 9.89 9.83 1.65
C LEU A 5 10.65 9.30 0.42
N THR A 6 10.79 10.11 -0.62
CA THR A 6 11.42 9.72 -1.88
C THR A 6 12.77 10.38 -2.05
N TYR A 7 13.64 9.71 -2.79
CA TYR A 7 14.91 10.28 -3.24
C TYR A 7 14.76 10.75 -4.70
N PRO A 8 15.21 11.97 -5.06
CA PRO A 8 15.12 12.44 -6.44
C PRO A 8 15.85 11.52 -7.41
N ARG A 9 15.21 11.24 -8.54
CA ARG A 9 15.79 10.37 -9.57
C ARG A 9 17.13 10.89 -10.09
N ASP A 10 17.26 12.21 -10.27
CA ASP A 10 18.47 12.86 -10.79
C ASP A 10 19.72 12.61 -9.94
N GLY A 11 19.55 12.28 -8.66
CA GLY A 11 20.65 11.96 -7.75
C GLY A 11 20.90 10.46 -7.56
N TYR A 12 20.05 9.60 -8.11
CA TYR A 12 20.10 8.16 -7.89
C TYR A 12 21.07 7.48 -8.85
N ASP A 13 22.08 6.82 -8.27
CA ASP A 13 23.03 5.96 -8.98
C ASP A 13 23.06 4.59 -8.28
N GLU A 14 22.58 3.57 -8.99
CA GLU A 14 22.52 2.19 -8.51
C GLU A 14 23.91 1.57 -8.30
N GLY A 15 24.90 1.99 -9.09
CA GLY A 15 26.29 1.55 -8.96
C GLY A 15 27.04 2.21 -7.80
N SER A 16 26.50 3.32 -7.26
CA SER A 16 27.11 4.11 -6.20
C SER A 16 26.11 4.52 -5.11
N LEU A 17 25.48 3.52 -4.50
CA LEU A 17 24.50 3.73 -3.41
C LEU A 17 25.12 4.40 -2.17
N LYS A 18 24.49 5.50 -1.74
CA LYS A 18 24.88 6.25 -0.53
C LYS A 18 24.25 5.62 0.72
N LYS A 19 25.02 4.83 1.46
CA LYS A 19 24.53 4.11 2.66
C LYS A 19 23.88 5.03 3.70
N ASP A 20 24.48 6.18 3.99
CA ASP A 20 23.94 7.13 4.98
C ASP A 20 22.58 7.70 4.56
N LEU A 21 22.38 7.91 3.26
CA LEU A 21 21.11 8.36 2.72
C LEU A 21 20.04 7.27 2.82
N ILE A 22 20.39 6.02 2.49
CA ILE A 22 19.48 4.88 2.63
C ILE A 22 19.05 4.73 4.09
N TYR A 23 20.01 4.76 5.02
CA TYR A 23 19.72 4.69 6.45
C TYR A 23 18.80 5.83 6.91
N LYS A 24 19.05 7.05 6.44
CA LYS A 24 18.20 8.21 6.72
C LYS A 24 16.76 7.99 6.21
N LEU A 25 16.60 7.53 4.97
CA LEU A 25 15.28 7.26 4.38
C LEU A 25 14.53 6.16 5.14
N ILE A 26 15.20 5.06 5.49
CA ILE A 26 14.63 3.99 6.34
C ILE A 26 14.16 4.56 7.67
N THR A 27 14.98 5.39 8.31
CA THR A 27 14.66 6.00 9.61
C THR A 27 13.43 6.91 9.52
N ILE A 28 13.30 7.69 8.44
CA ILE A 28 12.13 8.54 8.21
C ILE A 28 10.89 7.67 7.98
N HIS A 29 10.94 6.65 7.11
CA HIS A 29 9.77 5.77 6.92
C HIS A 29 9.34 5.05 8.19
N ASN A 30 10.29 4.70 9.06
CA ASN A 30 9.97 4.04 10.32
C ASN A 30 9.13 4.93 11.26
N THR A 31 9.15 6.27 11.11
CA THR A 31 8.27 7.15 11.90
C THR A 31 6.79 6.91 11.59
N GLU A 32 6.47 6.46 10.37
CA GLU A 32 5.10 6.17 9.94
C GLU A 32 4.61 4.78 10.36
N SER A 33 5.50 3.90 10.84
CA SER A 33 5.18 2.49 11.15
C SER A 33 3.98 2.36 12.10
N SER A 34 3.91 3.19 13.14
CA SER A 34 2.81 3.17 14.11
C SER A 34 1.48 3.58 13.48
N HIS A 35 1.50 4.56 12.57
CA HIS A 35 0.31 5.00 11.86
C HIS A 35 -0.19 3.91 10.89
N LEU A 36 0.70 3.35 10.08
CA LEU A 36 0.38 2.29 9.12
C LEU A 36 -0.17 1.04 9.82
N LYS A 37 0.41 0.63 10.95
CA LYS A 37 -0.13 -0.47 11.78
C LYS A 37 -1.55 -0.17 12.25
N LYS A 38 -1.83 1.05 12.68
CA LYS A 38 -3.19 1.45 13.09
C LYS A 38 -4.17 1.36 11.92
N LEU A 39 -3.79 1.83 10.72
CA LEU A 39 -4.64 1.72 9.52
C LEU A 39 -4.95 0.26 9.18
N LYS A 40 -3.94 -0.61 9.22
CA LYS A 40 -4.14 -2.06 8.99
C LYS A 40 -5.04 -2.68 10.05
N SER A 41 -4.82 -2.39 11.33
CA SER A 41 -5.68 -2.86 12.42
C SER A 41 -7.14 -2.44 12.20
N TYR A 42 -7.40 -1.20 11.78
CA TYR A 42 -8.75 -0.76 11.45
C TYR A 42 -9.35 -1.55 10.28
N TYR A 43 -8.59 -1.76 9.20
CA TYR A 43 -9.03 -2.62 8.09
C TYR A 43 -9.35 -4.05 8.57
N MET A 44 -8.55 -4.63 9.47
CA MET A 44 -8.80 -5.97 10.04
C MET A 44 -9.92 -6.01 11.09
N GLY A 45 -10.56 -4.89 11.41
CA GLY A 45 -11.63 -4.83 12.43
C GLY A 45 -11.13 -4.67 13.87
N GLU A 46 -9.83 -4.47 14.07
CA GLU A 46 -9.20 -4.23 15.37
C GLU A 46 -9.33 -2.75 15.79
N HIS A 47 -10.57 -2.31 16.01
CA HIS A 47 -10.87 -0.90 16.25
C HIS A 47 -10.64 -0.49 17.72
N ALA A 48 -10.47 0.80 17.96
CA ALA A 48 -10.23 1.34 19.31
C ALA A 48 -11.33 0.96 20.33
N ILE A 49 -12.56 0.73 19.86
CA ILE A 49 -13.69 0.29 20.71
C ILE A 49 -13.39 -1.01 21.45
N LEU A 50 -12.56 -1.89 20.89
CA LEU A 50 -12.17 -3.15 21.54
C LEU A 50 -11.37 -2.92 22.82
N LYS A 51 -10.68 -1.79 22.93
CA LYS A 51 -9.90 -1.39 24.12
C LYS A 51 -10.71 -0.54 25.10
N HIS A 52 -11.96 -0.19 24.77
CA HIS A 52 -12.79 0.66 25.63
C HIS A 52 -13.09 -0.03 26.98
N THR A 53 -12.95 0.71 28.06
CA THR A 53 -13.31 0.30 29.42
C THR A 53 -14.27 1.30 30.02
N ARG A 54 -15.32 0.81 30.69
CA ARG A 54 -16.26 1.67 31.42
C ARG A 54 -15.69 2.05 32.79
N ARG A 55 -16.10 3.22 33.30
CA ARG A 55 -15.77 3.65 34.67
C ARG A 55 -16.37 2.72 35.72
N ASN A 56 -17.60 2.28 35.49
CA ASN A 56 -18.24 1.25 36.31
C ASN A 56 -17.91 -0.14 35.72
N VAL A 57 -17.11 -0.90 36.44
CA VAL A 57 -16.68 -2.27 36.05
C VAL A 57 -17.82 -3.27 36.01
N ASN A 58 -18.92 -3.02 36.72
CA ASN A 58 -20.09 -3.90 36.78
C ASN A 58 -21.11 -3.60 35.68
N ALA A 59 -20.95 -2.51 34.93
CA ALA A 59 -21.84 -2.17 33.83
C ALA A 59 -21.50 -3.01 32.58
N PRO A 60 -22.48 -3.50 31.81
CA PRO A 60 -22.24 -4.16 30.53
C PRO A 60 -21.38 -3.30 29.60
N ASN A 61 -20.34 -3.86 28.98
CA ASN A 61 -19.41 -3.10 28.14
C ASN A 61 -19.40 -3.64 26.71
N TYR A 62 -20.39 -3.24 25.91
CA TYR A 62 -20.49 -3.64 24.50
C TYR A 62 -19.38 -3.00 23.66
N LYS A 63 -18.75 -3.80 22.81
CA LYS A 63 -17.59 -3.40 21.97
C LYS A 63 -17.80 -3.73 20.50
N THR A 64 -19.02 -3.49 20.01
CA THR A 64 -19.39 -3.78 18.62
C THR A 64 -18.48 -3.03 17.65
N VAL A 65 -17.98 -3.73 16.65
CA VAL A 65 -17.16 -3.17 15.58
C VAL A 65 -18.02 -3.05 14.32
N ALA A 66 -18.14 -1.84 13.79
CA ALA A 66 -18.66 -1.59 12.45
C ALA A 66 -17.47 -1.33 11.52
N ASN A 67 -17.09 -2.33 10.71
CA ASN A 67 -15.84 -2.29 9.95
C ASN A 67 -15.96 -1.52 8.63
N HIS A 68 -16.28 -0.22 8.72
CA HIS A 68 -16.33 0.67 7.55
C HIS A 68 -14.99 0.80 6.84
N ALA A 69 -13.87 0.63 7.54
CA ALA A 69 -12.54 0.68 6.93
C ALA A 69 -12.36 -0.41 5.87
N LYS A 70 -12.78 -1.65 6.18
CA LYS A 70 -12.76 -2.75 5.21
C LYS A 70 -13.74 -2.52 4.07
N ASP A 71 -14.97 -2.15 4.39
CA ASP A 71 -16.03 -1.91 3.41
C ASP A 71 -15.62 -0.87 2.35
N ILE A 72 -15.10 0.28 2.80
CA ILE A 72 -14.62 1.35 1.92
C ILE A 72 -13.43 0.87 1.09
N ALA A 73 -12.42 0.25 1.72
CA ALA A 73 -11.20 -0.15 1.02
C ALA A 73 -11.46 -1.24 -0.03
N ASP A 74 -12.26 -2.26 0.32
CA ASP A 74 -12.62 -3.33 -0.60
C ASP A 74 -13.51 -2.80 -1.74
N THR A 75 -14.47 -1.91 -1.45
CA THR A 75 -15.34 -1.31 -2.47
C THR A 75 -14.55 -0.42 -3.43
N ALA A 76 -13.67 0.47 -2.91
CA ALA A 76 -12.85 1.34 -3.73
C ALA A 76 -11.90 0.53 -4.64
N THR A 77 -11.26 -0.49 -4.07
CA THR A 77 -10.36 -1.38 -4.81
C THR A 77 -11.12 -2.17 -5.87
N GLY A 78 -12.24 -2.80 -5.51
CA GLY A 78 -13.04 -3.61 -6.43
C GLY A 78 -13.65 -2.79 -7.57
N TYR A 79 -14.03 -1.54 -7.32
CA TYR A 79 -14.50 -0.64 -8.38
C TYR A 79 -13.36 -0.23 -9.31
N PHE A 80 -12.21 0.15 -8.76
CA PHE A 80 -11.05 0.60 -9.53
C PHE A 80 -10.43 -0.52 -10.38
N MET A 81 -10.23 -1.69 -9.78
CA MET A 81 -9.64 -2.87 -10.41
C MET A 81 -10.67 -3.81 -11.05
N GLY A 82 -11.95 -3.45 -11.01
CA GLY A 82 -13.04 -4.30 -11.52
C GLY A 82 -13.03 -4.47 -13.04
N ASN A 83 -12.31 -3.60 -13.76
CA ASN A 83 -12.04 -3.74 -15.18
C ASN A 83 -10.56 -4.03 -15.40
N PRO A 84 -10.20 -5.05 -16.21
CA PRO A 84 -8.82 -5.31 -16.57
C PRO A 84 -8.18 -4.09 -17.24
N ILE A 85 -6.94 -3.78 -16.84
CA ILE A 85 -6.12 -2.76 -17.49
C ILE A 85 -5.71 -3.29 -18.87
N LYS A 86 -5.89 -2.45 -19.91
CA LYS A 86 -5.54 -2.80 -21.29
C LYS A 86 -4.35 -1.98 -21.76
N TYR A 87 -3.35 -2.67 -22.28
CA TYR A 87 -2.18 -2.06 -22.91
C TYR A 87 -2.40 -1.99 -24.42
N ASN A 88 -2.47 -0.79 -24.96
CA ASN A 88 -2.56 -0.57 -26.40
C ASN A 88 -1.24 -0.01 -26.90
N ASN A 89 -0.74 -0.55 -28.00
CA ASN A 89 0.44 -0.04 -28.66
C ASN A 89 0.10 1.19 -29.51
N THR A 90 0.79 2.32 -29.28
CA THR A 90 0.56 3.58 -30.00
C THR A 90 1.66 3.90 -31.02
N ALA A 91 2.62 3.00 -31.22
CA ALA A 91 3.76 3.18 -32.14
C ALA A 91 3.97 1.93 -33.00
N ASP A 92 4.83 2.02 -34.02
CA ASP A 92 5.23 0.90 -34.89
C ASP A 92 6.21 -0.08 -34.21
N GLY A 93 6.12 -0.25 -32.89
CA GLY A 93 6.90 -1.22 -32.11
C GLY A 93 6.16 -2.55 -31.92
N ASP A 94 6.85 -3.58 -31.44
CA ASP A 94 6.22 -4.79 -30.92
C ASP A 94 6.22 -4.73 -29.39
N ILE A 95 5.07 -4.99 -28.75
CA ILE A 95 4.94 -5.01 -27.30
C ILE A 95 4.75 -6.43 -26.74
N ASP A 96 4.73 -7.46 -27.60
CA ASP A 96 4.42 -8.83 -27.19
C ASP A 96 5.44 -9.38 -26.19
N GLU A 97 6.72 -9.03 -26.33
CA GLU A 97 7.76 -9.39 -25.35
C GLU A 97 7.50 -8.76 -23.97
N LEU A 98 7.03 -7.50 -23.94
CA LEU A 98 6.67 -6.81 -22.71
C LEU A 98 5.43 -7.45 -22.05
N LEU A 99 4.40 -7.75 -22.85
CA LEU A 99 3.20 -8.42 -22.36
C LEU A 99 3.51 -9.81 -21.80
N THR A 100 4.41 -10.55 -22.46
CA THR A 100 4.89 -11.85 -21.96
C THR A 100 5.62 -11.71 -20.62
N ALA A 101 6.43 -10.65 -20.46
CA ALA A 101 7.10 -10.37 -19.18
C ALA A 101 6.11 -9.95 -18.08
N PHE A 102 5.08 -9.18 -18.42
CA PHE A 102 4.01 -8.78 -17.53
C PHE A 102 3.18 -9.97 -17.04
N ASP A 103 2.81 -10.88 -17.95
CA ASP A 103 2.13 -12.12 -17.59
C ASP A 103 2.99 -12.98 -16.65
N GLY A 104 4.29 -13.10 -16.96
CA GLY A 104 5.24 -13.82 -16.10
C GLY A 104 5.46 -13.17 -14.73
N ALA A 105 5.16 -11.88 -14.58
CA ALA A 105 5.24 -11.13 -13.34
C ALA A 105 3.91 -11.05 -12.57
N GLU A 106 2.82 -11.64 -13.10
CA GLU A 106 1.47 -11.61 -12.51
C GLU A 106 1.01 -10.18 -12.16
N ILE A 107 1.26 -9.23 -13.08
CA ILE A 107 1.05 -7.79 -12.81
C ILE A 107 -0.39 -7.44 -12.42
N ASP A 108 -1.38 -8.19 -12.91
CA ASP A 108 -2.79 -7.98 -12.61
C ASP A 108 -3.08 -8.24 -11.12
N GLN A 109 -2.50 -9.30 -10.57
CA GLN A 109 -2.58 -9.61 -9.15
C GLN A 109 -1.78 -8.60 -8.32
N VAL A 110 -0.57 -8.24 -8.77
CA VAL A 110 0.28 -7.25 -8.08
C VAL A 110 -0.42 -5.89 -8.02
N ASP A 111 -0.99 -5.43 -9.13
CA ASP A 111 -1.75 -4.18 -9.23
C ASP A 111 -2.98 -4.19 -8.32
N ALA A 112 -3.71 -5.31 -8.26
CA ALA A 112 -4.86 -5.44 -7.36
C ALA A 112 -4.44 -5.35 -5.88
N GLN A 113 -3.33 -5.96 -5.51
CA GLN A 113 -2.77 -5.85 -4.16
C GLN A 113 -2.26 -4.43 -3.86
N ASN A 114 -1.60 -3.79 -4.81
CA ASN A 114 -1.16 -2.41 -4.70
C ASN A 114 -2.34 -1.45 -4.52
N ALA A 115 -3.41 -1.62 -5.30
CA ALA A 115 -4.64 -0.84 -5.16
C ALA A 115 -5.26 -0.99 -3.77
N LEU A 116 -5.34 -2.22 -3.24
CA LEU A 116 -5.82 -2.46 -1.88
C LEU A 116 -4.92 -1.83 -0.82
N ASN A 117 -3.60 -1.96 -0.98
CA ASN A 117 -2.63 -1.35 -0.07
C ASN A 117 -2.73 0.18 -0.09
N MET A 118 -2.92 0.81 -1.26
CA MET A 118 -3.19 2.24 -1.37
C MET A 118 -4.49 2.63 -0.66
N ALA A 119 -5.56 1.84 -0.80
CA ALA A 119 -6.82 2.10 -0.12
C ALA A 119 -6.71 2.00 1.42
N ILE A 120 -5.85 1.11 1.94
CA ILE A 120 -5.63 0.93 3.38
C ILE A 120 -4.65 1.96 3.94
N TYR A 121 -3.51 2.17 3.27
CA TYR A 121 -2.35 2.89 3.80
C TYR A 121 -2.17 4.29 3.20
N GLY A 122 -2.92 4.63 2.16
CA GLY A 122 -2.70 5.83 1.35
C GLY A 122 -1.49 5.74 0.41
N SER A 123 -0.75 4.63 0.41
CA SER A 123 0.41 4.39 -0.45
C SER A 123 0.70 2.90 -0.61
N ALA A 124 1.35 2.53 -1.70
CA ALA A 124 1.91 1.21 -1.95
C ALA A 124 3.27 1.38 -2.65
N TYR A 125 4.22 0.48 -2.37
CA TYR A 125 5.54 0.49 -2.97
C TYR A 125 5.80 -0.87 -3.60
N GLU A 126 6.25 -0.84 -4.84
CA GLU A 126 6.62 -2.03 -5.60
C GLU A 126 8.10 -1.96 -5.94
N TYR A 127 8.78 -3.10 -5.83
CA TYR A 127 10.19 -3.25 -6.19
C TYR A 127 10.32 -4.22 -7.36
N ILE A 128 10.56 -3.67 -8.53
CA ILE A 128 10.74 -4.42 -9.77
C ILE A 128 12.23 -4.69 -9.97
N TYR A 129 12.60 -5.93 -10.25
CA TYR A 129 13.97 -6.33 -10.55
C TYR A 129 14.00 -7.32 -11.69
N ALA A 130 15.01 -7.21 -12.56
CA ALA A 130 15.29 -8.23 -13.55
C ALA A 130 15.95 -9.45 -12.89
N LYS A 131 15.61 -10.64 -13.36
CA LYS A 131 16.20 -11.89 -12.90
C LYS A 131 17.45 -12.24 -13.70
#